data_AF-A0A7S0STE0-F1
#
_entry.id   AF-A0A7S0STE0-F1
#
_cell.length_a   1.000
_cell.length_b   1.000
_cell.length_c   1.000
_cell.angle_alpha   90.00
_cell.angle_beta   90.00
_cell.angle_gamma   90.00
#
_symmetry.space_group_name_H-M   'P 1'
#
loop_
_entity.id
_entity.type
_entity.pdbx_description
1 polymer ?
#
loop_
_entity_poly.entity_id
_entity_poly.type
_entity_poly.pdbx_seq_one_letter_code
_entity_poly.pdbx_strand_id
1 'polypeptide(L)'
;SMPSTAGVAPGQIGGTRFRHVTAEGEIDPRCDGSGIAILESEISPASEGENGGAEGGEKKALALLPPWSLLRACKAMGVKATCVLAICSEGDNSADAAAMADAVATVLSVGEFLLAGEAGGGAEGKGGGQGKRVGQSAQWAVPPSWAAAYGQQPLNRAIFI
;
A
#
# COMPACT_ATOMS: atom_id res chain seq x y z
N SER A 1 22.16 5.35 2.43
CA SER A 1 20.89 5.56 3.14
C SER A 1 20.64 4.32 3.98
N MET A 2 20.28 4.45 5.26
CA MET A 2 19.85 3.27 6.03
C MET A 2 18.46 2.84 5.53
N PRO A 3 18.16 1.54 5.46
CA PRO A 3 16.82 1.08 5.13
C PRO A 3 15.82 1.62 6.16
N SER A 4 14.65 2.06 5.70
CA SER A 4 13.60 2.68 6.52
C SER A 4 13.11 1.78 7.68
N THR A 5 13.38 0.48 7.56
CA THR A 5 12.92 -0.56 8.49
C THR A 5 14.01 -0.96 9.50
N ALA A 6 14.24 -0.14 10.53
CA ALA A 6 14.85 -0.65 11.76
C ALA A 6 13.84 -1.51 12.57
N GLY A 7 12.54 -1.38 12.27
CA GLY A 7 11.47 -2.18 12.81
C GLY A 7 11.23 -3.44 11.99
N VAL A 8 11.37 -4.62 12.59
CA VAL A 8 11.17 -5.92 11.92
C VAL A 8 9.71 -6.40 12.03
N ALA A 9 8.94 -5.82 12.96
CA ALA A 9 7.56 -6.21 13.23
C ALA A 9 6.57 -5.03 13.12
N PRO A 10 5.30 -5.28 12.71
CA PRO A 10 4.23 -4.29 12.77
C PRO A 10 4.09 -3.75 14.19
N GLY A 11 4.28 -2.43 14.36
CA GLY A 11 4.15 -1.78 15.67
C GLY A 11 5.46 -1.41 16.37
N GLN A 12 6.61 -1.98 15.96
CA GLN A 12 7.92 -1.50 16.41
C GLN A 12 8.17 -0.07 15.88
N ILE A 13 8.90 0.76 16.62
CA ILE A 13 9.35 2.07 16.11
C ILE A 13 10.15 1.82 14.81
N GLY A 14 9.71 2.41 13.71
CA GLY A 14 10.27 2.18 12.38
C GLY A 14 9.68 1.00 11.59
N GLY A 15 8.64 0.32 12.10
CA GLY A 15 7.93 -0.73 11.38
C GLY A 15 6.69 -0.20 10.65
N THR A 16 6.52 -0.60 9.39
CA THR A 16 5.38 -0.18 8.55
C THR A 16 4.05 -0.73 9.06
N ARG A 17 3.04 0.14 9.09
CA ARG A 17 1.66 -0.21 9.43
C ARG A 17 0.76 0.00 8.23
N PHE A 18 0.08 -1.06 7.80
CA PHE A 18 -0.96 -0.97 6.77
C PHE A 18 -2.30 -0.62 7.41
N ARG A 19 -3.01 0.34 6.82
CA ARG A 19 -4.35 0.76 7.21
C ARG A 19 -5.23 0.96 5.99
N HIS A 20 -6.54 0.89 6.14
CA HIS A 20 -7.45 1.33 5.10
C HIS A 20 -8.41 2.41 5.58
N VAL A 21 -8.96 3.14 4.64
CA VAL A 21 -10.00 4.12 4.87
C VAL A 21 -10.93 4.14 3.66
N THR A 22 -12.22 4.26 3.90
CA THR A 22 -13.23 4.36 2.86
C THR A 22 -13.74 5.80 2.76
N ALA A 23 -14.35 6.14 1.63
CA ALA A 23 -15.02 7.42 1.45
C ALA A 23 -16.14 7.64 2.50
N GLU A 24 -16.76 6.56 2.98
CA GLU A 24 -17.85 6.57 3.95
C GLU A 24 -17.39 6.49 5.40
N GLY A 25 -16.13 6.11 5.67
CA GLY A 25 -15.60 5.88 7.02
C GLY A 25 -15.94 4.50 7.59
N GLU A 26 -16.55 3.62 6.79
CA GLU A 26 -16.91 2.25 7.15
C GLU A 26 -15.77 1.27 6.87
N ILE A 27 -15.85 0.08 7.47
CA ILE A 27 -14.91 -1.02 7.22
C ILE A 27 -15.17 -1.61 5.82
N ASP A 28 -14.13 -1.68 4.98
CA ASP A 28 -14.20 -2.44 3.73
C ASP A 28 -13.96 -3.93 4.05
N PRO A 29 -14.93 -4.82 3.77
CA PRO A 29 -14.81 -6.25 4.10
C PRO A 29 -13.65 -6.93 3.38
N ARG A 30 -13.19 -6.41 2.24
CA ARG A 30 -12.03 -6.95 1.52
C ARG A 30 -10.73 -6.64 2.26
N CYS A 31 -10.64 -5.47 2.87
CA CYS A 31 -9.49 -5.06 3.68
C CYS A 31 -9.47 -5.81 5.01
N ASP A 32 -10.62 -5.93 5.68
CA ASP A 32 -10.76 -6.69 6.93
C ASP A 32 -10.41 -8.16 6.74
N GLY A 33 -10.94 -8.80 5.69
CA GLY A 33 -10.61 -10.17 5.33
C GLY A 33 -9.13 -10.38 4.95
N SER A 34 -8.41 -9.31 4.61
CA SER A 34 -6.98 -9.33 4.31
C SER A 34 -6.11 -8.92 5.51
N GLY A 35 -6.71 -8.69 6.69
CA GLY A 35 -5.99 -8.28 7.90
C GLY A 35 -5.51 -6.82 7.89
N ILE A 36 -6.03 -5.98 6.99
CA ILE A 36 -5.73 -4.55 6.95
C ILE A 36 -6.77 -3.83 7.81
N ALA A 37 -6.32 -3.26 8.92
CA ALA A 37 -7.18 -2.57 9.87
C ALA A 37 -7.62 -1.19 9.36
N ILE A 38 -8.81 -0.74 9.78
CA ILE A 38 -9.27 0.63 9.49
C ILE A 38 -8.35 1.66 10.16
N LEU A 39 -8.14 2.79 9.51
CA LEU A 39 -7.39 3.91 10.06
C LEU A 39 -8.15 4.54 11.23
N GLU A 40 -7.60 4.40 12.43
CA GLU A 40 -8.09 5.09 13.62
C GLU A 40 -7.86 6.61 13.50
N SER A 41 -8.77 7.39 14.06
CA SER A 41 -9.02 8.83 13.81
C SER A 41 -7.83 9.80 13.99
N GLU A 42 -6.67 9.36 14.46
CA GLU A 42 -5.51 10.22 14.73
C GLU A 42 -4.90 10.84 13.45
N ILE A 43 -5.17 10.26 12.27
CA ILE A 43 -4.58 10.68 10.99
C ILE A 43 -5.64 11.17 9.98
N SER A 44 -6.94 10.99 10.28
CA SER A 44 -8.03 11.44 9.40
C SER A 44 -8.33 12.93 9.63
N PRO A 45 -8.10 13.82 8.65
CA PRO A 45 -8.23 15.27 8.85
C PRO A 45 -9.67 15.79 8.79
N ALA A 46 -10.70 14.95 8.95
CA ALA A 46 -12.07 15.44 8.99
C ALA A 46 -13.00 14.57 9.84
N SER A 47 -13.24 14.99 11.08
CA SER A 47 -14.62 15.13 11.54
C SER A 47 -15.11 16.53 11.15
N GLU A 48 -16.30 16.62 10.59
CA GLU A 48 -16.97 17.88 10.29
C GLU A 48 -17.28 18.59 11.60
N GLY A 49 -16.42 19.53 11.99
CA GLY A 49 -16.57 20.36 13.17
C GLY A 49 -16.13 21.78 12.84
N GLU A 50 -17.07 22.59 12.35
CA GLU A 50 -16.90 24.03 12.26
C GLU A 50 -16.75 24.61 13.67
N ASN A 51 -15.54 25.01 14.06
CA ASN A 51 -15.37 26.19 14.91
C ASN A 51 -13.94 26.73 14.82
N GLY A 52 -13.86 28.03 14.57
CA GLY A 52 -12.64 28.76 14.26
C GLY A 52 -11.74 28.96 15.47
N GLY A 53 -10.49 28.55 15.29
CA GLY A 53 -9.31 28.91 16.07
C GLY A 53 -8.10 28.65 15.18
N ALA A 54 -6.94 29.25 15.45
CA ALA A 54 -5.75 29.17 14.59
C ALA A 54 -5.31 27.72 14.22
N GLU A 55 -5.68 26.73 15.04
CA GLU A 55 -5.50 25.29 14.77
C GLU A 55 -6.40 24.71 13.64
N GLY A 56 -7.44 25.43 13.23
CA GLY A 56 -8.36 25.03 12.17
C GLY A 56 -7.79 25.22 10.76
N GLY A 57 -6.72 26.00 10.60
CA GLY A 57 -6.04 26.21 9.31
C GLY A 57 -5.25 24.98 8.86
N GLU A 58 -4.49 24.37 9.77
CA GLU A 58 -3.69 23.18 9.48
C GLU A 58 -4.55 21.95 9.24
N LYS A 59 -5.60 21.72 10.03
CA LYS A 59 -6.56 20.63 9.81
C LYS A 59 -7.25 20.75 8.44
N LYS A 60 -7.61 21.97 8.03
CA LYS A 60 -8.14 22.23 6.68
C LYS A 60 -7.12 21.95 5.59
N ALA A 61 -5.85 22.32 5.80
CA ALA A 61 -4.78 22.03 4.84
C ALA A 61 -4.54 20.51 4.71
N LEU A 62 -4.50 19.77 5.83
CA LEU A 62 -4.36 18.31 5.83
C LEU A 62 -5.54 17.62 5.12
N ALA A 63 -6.75 18.16 5.26
CA ALA A 63 -7.93 17.65 4.56
C ALA A 63 -7.88 17.84 3.03
N LEU A 64 -7.01 18.71 2.54
CA LEU A 64 -6.78 18.91 1.11
C LEU A 64 -5.65 18.02 0.56
N LEU A 65 -4.83 17.43 1.44
CA LEU A 65 -3.76 16.54 1.02
C LEU A 65 -4.31 15.16 0.59
N PRO A 66 -3.71 14.52 -0.42
CA PRO A 66 -3.98 13.12 -0.70
C PRO A 66 -3.73 12.24 0.53
N PRO A 67 -4.55 11.20 0.75
CA PRO A 67 -5.65 10.75 -0.14
C PRO A 67 -7.01 11.45 0.12
N TRP A 68 -7.09 12.37 1.08
CA TRP A 68 -8.37 12.86 1.64
C TRP A 68 -9.21 13.67 0.67
N SER A 69 -8.59 14.54 -0.10
CA SER A 69 -9.26 15.30 -1.15
C SER A 69 -9.86 14.40 -2.23
N LEU A 70 -9.17 13.32 -2.59
CA LEU A 70 -9.65 12.34 -3.56
C LEU A 70 -10.82 11.53 -3.01
N LEU A 71 -10.73 11.01 -1.78
CA LEU A 71 -11.82 10.27 -1.15
C LEU A 71 -13.08 11.12 -1.00
N ARG A 72 -12.94 12.41 -0.65
CA ARG A 72 -14.06 13.34 -0.60
C ARG A 72 -14.70 13.55 -1.99
N ALA A 73 -13.88 13.68 -3.03
CA ALA A 73 -14.39 13.79 -4.40
C ALA A 73 -15.12 12.51 -4.82
N CYS A 74 -14.58 11.33 -4.53
CA CYS A 74 -15.25 10.05 -4.77
C CYS A 74 -16.60 9.97 -4.05
N LYS A 75 -16.65 10.35 -2.76
CA LYS A 75 -17.89 10.43 -1.97
C LYS A 75 -18.92 11.35 -2.63
N ALA A 76 -18.51 12.55 -3.03
CA ALA A 76 -19.38 13.55 -3.66
C ALA A 76 -19.95 13.06 -5.00
N MET A 77 -19.22 12.21 -5.72
CA MET A 77 -19.66 11.58 -6.96
C MET A 77 -20.45 10.27 -6.74
N GLY A 78 -20.62 9.81 -5.50
CA GLY A 78 -21.24 8.52 -5.19
C GLY A 78 -20.39 7.31 -5.61
N VAL A 79 -19.09 7.51 -5.82
CA VAL A 79 -18.15 6.45 -6.16
C VAL A 79 -17.60 5.84 -4.88
N LYS A 80 -17.87 4.54 -4.67
CA LYS A 80 -17.26 3.78 -3.57
C LYS A 80 -15.75 3.72 -3.77
N ALA A 81 -15.00 4.22 -2.81
CA ALA A 81 -13.55 4.26 -2.86
C ALA A 81 -12.96 3.81 -1.53
N THR A 82 -11.91 3.00 -1.62
CA THR A 82 -11.12 2.53 -0.49
C THR A 82 -9.67 2.88 -0.77
N CYS A 83 -9.01 3.55 0.17
CA CYS A 83 -7.60 3.83 0.14
C CYS A 83 -6.88 2.92 1.12
N VAL A 84 -5.83 2.23 0.67
CA VAL A 84 -4.90 1.49 1.52
C VAL A 84 -3.66 2.36 1.71
N LEU A 85 -3.23 2.49 2.96
CA LEU A 85 -2.19 3.40 3.42
C LEU A 85 -1.07 2.59 4.06
N ALA A 86 0.18 2.94 3.75
CA ALA A 86 1.37 2.47 4.46
C ALA A 86 1.91 3.62 5.30
N ILE A 87 1.82 3.48 6.62
CA ILE A 87 2.43 4.40 7.57
C ILE A 87 3.83 3.85 7.85
N CYS A 88 4.83 4.46 7.24
CA CYS A 88 6.24 4.05 7.28
C CYS A 88 7.13 5.25 7.61
N SER A 89 8.38 4.98 8.01
CA SER A 89 9.36 6.04 8.22
C SER A 89 9.88 6.57 6.87
N GLU A 90 10.54 7.72 6.89
CA GLU A 90 11.23 8.23 5.71
C GLU A 90 12.47 7.38 5.39
N GLY A 91 12.76 7.17 4.10
CA GLY A 91 13.97 6.49 3.66
C GLY A 91 13.76 5.67 2.38
N ASP A 92 14.55 4.59 2.26
CA ASP A 92 14.26 3.57 1.25
C ASP A 92 13.08 2.70 1.71
N ASN A 93 11.92 2.97 1.10
CA ASN A 93 10.66 2.27 1.34
C ASN A 93 10.36 1.25 0.22
N SER A 94 11.37 0.78 -0.52
CA SER A 94 11.21 -0.21 -1.60
C SER A 94 10.56 -1.51 -1.13
N ALA A 95 10.96 -2.02 0.04
CA ALA A 95 10.37 -3.21 0.65
C ALA A 95 8.91 -2.97 1.09
N ASP A 96 8.62 -1.80 1.67
CA ASP A 96 7.27 -1.42 2.08
C ASP A 96 6.35 -1.26 0.88
N ALA A 97 6.86 -0.74 -0.24
CA ALA A 97 6.14 -0.62 -1.49
C ALA A 97 5.80 -2.00 -2.08
N ALA A 98 6.72 -2.98 -2.01
CA ALA A 98 6.46 -4.35 -2.42
C ALA A 98 5.39 -5.01 -1.53
N ALA A 99 5.51 -4.86 -0.19
CA ALA A 99 4.53 -5.37 0.76
C ALA A 99 3.15 -4.71 0.58
N MET A 100 3.11 -3.41 0.26
CA MET A 100 1.87 -2.72 -0.11
C MET A 100 1.24 -3.33 -1.37
N ALA A 101 2.05 -3.60 -2.40
CA ALA A 101 1.57 -4.21 -3.63
C ALA A 101 0.98 -5.61 -3.37
N ASP A 102 1.63 -6.42 -2.53
CA ASP A 102 1.10 -7.72 -2.07
C ASP A 102 -0.22 -7.57 -1.31
N ALA A 103 -0.31 -6.61 -0.39
CA ALA A 103 -1.50 -6.34 0.39
C ALA A 103 -2.69 -5.93 -0.51
N VAL A 104 -2.45 -5.01 -1.45
CA VAL A 104 -3.47 -4.56 -2.42
C VAL A 104 -3.88 -5.70 -3.37
N ALA A 105 -2.93 -6.50 -3.84
CA ALA A 105 -3.23 -7.67 -4.68
C ALA A 105 -4.11 -8.68 -3.96
N THR A 106 -3.91 -8.86 -2.66
CA THR A 106 -4.74 -9.71 -1.80
C THR A 106 -6.16 -9.13 -1.66
N VAL A 107 -6.28 -7.84 -1.32
CA VAL A 107 -7.57 -7.13 -1.20
C VAL A 107 -8.39 -7.19 -2.50
N LEU A 108 -7.71 -7.12 -3.64
CA LEU A 108 -8.33 -7.13 -4.96
C LEU A 108 -8.43 -8.53 -5.58
N SER A 109 -7.95 -9.58 -4.90
CA SER A 109 -7.88 -10.96 -5.40
C SER A 109 -7.18 -11.08 -6.78
N VAL A 110 -6.21 -10.21 -7.05
CA VAL A 110 -5.53 -10.13 -8.36
C VAL A 110 -4.63 -11.34 -8.60
N GLY A 111 -4.14 -12.00 -7.55
CA GLY A 111 -3.35 -13.22 -7.68
C GLY A 111 -4.09 -14.36 -8.39
N GLU A 112 -5.40 -14.50 -8.15
CA GLU A 112 -6.22 -15.50 -8.85
C GLU A 112 -6.42 -15.13 -10.33
N PHE A 113 -6.58 -13.84 -10.63
CA PHE A 113 -6.74 -13.33 -11.99
C PHE A 113 -5.45 -13.45 -12.82
N LEU A 114 -4.29 -13.11 -12.25
CA LEU A 114 -3.00 -13.22 -12.93
C LEU A 114 -2.57 -14.68 -13.14
N LEU A 115 -2.87 -15.59 -12.21
CA LEU A 115 -2.56 -17.01 -12.32
C LEU A 115 -3.56 -17.79 -13.20
N ALA A 116 -4.78 -17.28 -13.38
CA ALA A 116 -5.76 -17.86 -14.32
C ALA A 116 -5.43 -17.54 -15.79
N GLY A 117 -4.65 -16.48 -16.05
CA GLY A 117 -4.27 -16.04 -17.40
C GLY A 117 -3.18 -16.87 -18.08
N GLU A 118 -2.43 -17.70 -17.35
CA GLU A 118 -1.39 -18.59 -17.91
C GLU A 118 -1.87 -20.03 -18.17
N ALA A 119 -3.18 -20.30 -18.13
CA ALA A 119 -3.76 -21.61 -18.47
C ALA A 119 -4.37 -21.66 -19.89
N GLY A 120 -3.98 -20.73 -20.77
CA GLY A 120 -4.54 -20.55 -22.12
C GLY A 120 -3.66 -21.02 -23.28
N GLY A 121 -2.68 -21.91 -23.05
CA GLY A 121 -1.74 -22.31 -24.09
C GLY A 121 -1.13 -23.69 -23.91
N GLY A 122 -1.85 -24.72 -24.36
CA GLY A 122 -1.23 -25.96 -24.85
C GLY A 122 -1.28 -27.19 -23.93
N ALA A 123 -1.84 -28.25 -24.51
CA ALA A 123 -1.73 -29.67 -24.17
C ALA A 123 -2.64 -30.23 -23.06
N GLU A 124 -3.63 -31.00 -23.51
CA GLU A 124 -4.28 -32.07 -22.77
C GLU A 124 -3.25 -32.96 -22.06
N GLY A 125 -3.30 -32.96 -20.73
CA GLY A 125 -2.52 -33.86 -19.88
C GLY A 125 -3.37 -34.31 -18.70
N LYS A 126 -3.95 -35.50 -18.80
CA LYS A 126 -4.54 -36.21 -17.66
C LYS A 126 -3.48 -36.41 -16.58
N GLY A 127 -3.70 -35.82 -15.40
CA GLY A 127 -2.88 -36.10 -14.23
C GLY A 127 -3.31 -35.25 -13.05
N GLY A 128 -3.83 -35.89 -12.00
CA GLY A 128 -4.12 -35.24 -10.74
C GLY A 128 -2.89 -34.51 -10.21
N GLY A 129 -2.98 -33.20 -10.10
CA GLY A 129 -1.94 -32.33 -9.57
C GLY A 129 -2.55 -31.44 -8.49
N GLN A 130 -2.06 -31.63 -7.27
CA GLN A 130 -2.32 -30.79 -6.10
C GLN A 130 -2.34 -29.30 -6.49
N GLY A 131 -3.35 -28.58 -5.99
CA GLY A 131 -3.47 -27.14 -6.13
C GLY A 131 -2.14 -26.44 -5.84
N LYS A 132 -1.64 -25.73 -6.85
CA LYS A 132 -0.46 -24.88 -6.74
C LYS A 132 -0.75 -23.87 -5.63
N ARG A 133 -0.01 -24.01 -4.52
CA ARG A 133 -0.24 -23.28 -3.28
C ARG A 133 -0.32 -21.78 -3.53
N VAL A 134 -1.34 -21.16 -2.92
CA VAL A 134 -1.30 -19.78 -2.42
C VAL A 134 0.07 -19.58 -1.75
N GLY A 135 0.96 -18.79 -2.37
CA GLY A 135 2.31 -18.59 -1.81
C GLY A 135 3.45 -18.34 -2.80
N GLN A 136 3.24 -18.44 -4.12
CA GLN A 136 4.15 -17.78 -5.07
C GLN A 136 3.69 -16.32 -5.18
N SER A 137 4.33 -15.43 -4.43
CA SER A 137 4.14 -13.99 -4.63
C SER A 137 4.49 -13.68 -6.09
N ALA A 138 3.58 -13.00 -6.78
CA ALA A 138 3.91 -12.44 -8.08
C ALA A 138 5.11 -11.51 -7.86
N GLN A 139 6.24 -11.77 -8.52
CA GLN A 139 7.40 -10.91 -8.36
C GLN A 139 7.08 -9.55 -8.98
N TRP A 140 6.94 -8.52 -8.15
CA TRP A 140 6.69 -7.16 -8.62
C TRP A 140 7.85 -6.68 -9.48
N ALA A 141 7.52 -6.20 -10.68
CA ALA A 141 8.52 -5.58 -11.55
C ALA A 141 8.97 -4.26 -10.93
N VAL A 142 10.29 -4.07 -10.85
CA VAL A 142 10.88 -2.82 -10.36
C VAL A 142 10.99 -1.84 -11.54
N PRO A 143 10.47 -0.61 -11.43
CA PRO A 143 10.58 0.37 -12.50
C PRO A 143 12.05 0.69 -12.82
N PRO A 144 12.43 0.90 -14.11
CA PRO A 144 13.80 1.24 -14.47
C PRO A 144 14.33 2.51 -13.78
N SER A 145 13.44 3.44 -13.42
CA SER A 145 13.80 4.66 -12.69
C SER A 145 14.43 4.38 -11.32
N TRP A 146 14.17 3.23 -10.70
CA TRP A 146 14.74 2.86 -9.41
C TRP A 146 16.23 2.49 -9.49
N ALA A 147 16.75 2.14 -10.67
CA ALA A 147 18.17 1.88 -10.85
C ALA A 147 19.05 3.09 -10.47
N ALA A 148 18.47 4.28 -10.55
CA ALA A 148 19.11 5.56 -10.23
C ALA A 148 18.82 6.08 -8.82
N ALA A 149 18.06 5.35 -8.00
CA ALA A 149 17.63 5.80 -6.67
C ALA A 149 18.83 6.14 -5.76
N TYR A 150 19.98 5.52 -6.02
CA TYR A 150 21.22 5.69 -5.27
C TYR A 150 22.30 6.47 -6.03
N GLY A 151 21.90 7.20 -7.06
CA GLY A 151 22.80 7.92 -7.96
C GLY A 151 23.04 7.16 -9.28
N GLN A 152 23.45 7.91 -10.29
CA GLN A 152 23.69 7.42 -11.66
C GLN A 152 25.15 6.97 -11.87
N GLN A 153 26.04 7.39 -10.99
CA GLN A 153 27.45 7.04 -11.07
C GLN A 153 27.63 5.63 -10.52
N PRO A 154 28.44 4.77 -11.17
CA PRO A 154 28.85 3.51 -10.57
C PRO A 154 29.46 3.83 -9.20
N LEU A 155 28.90 3.26 -8.13
CA LEU A 155 29.50 3.34 -6.81
C LEU A 155 30.91 2.75 -6.91
N ASN A 156 31.91 3.61 -6.94
CA ASN A 156 33.30 3.20 -6.97
C ASN A 156 33.59 2.55 -5.61
N ARG A 157 33.53 1.22 -5.56
CA ARG A 157 33.68 0.43 -4.32
C ARG A 157 35.00 0.71 -3.59
N ALA A 158 35.97 1.35 -4.26
CA ALA A 158 37.23 1.81 -3.69
C ALA A 158 37.11 3.00 -2.71
N ILE A 159 35.96 3.70 -2.65
CA ILE A 159 35.76 4.84 -1.74
C ILE A 159 35.46 4.40 -0.30
N PHE A 160 35.09 3.13 -0.09
CA PHE A 160 34.71 2.57 1.21
C PHE A 160 35.77 1.60 1.79
N ILE A 161 37.04 1.75 1.42
CA ILE A 161 38.17 0.96 1.98
C ILE A 161 38.94 1.80 3.00
#